data_AF-A0AAW6BGY2-F1
#
_entry.id   AF-A0AAW6BGY2-F1
#
_cell.length_a   1.000
_cell.length_b   1.000
_cell.length_c   1.000
_cell.angle_alpha   90.00
_cell.angle_beta   90.00
_cell.angle_gamma   90.00
#
_symmetry.space_group_name_H-M   'P 1'
#
loop_
_entity.id
_entity.type
_entity.pdbx_description
1 polymer ?
#
loop_
_entity_poly.entity_id
_entity_poly.type
_entity_poly.pdbx_seq_one_letter_code
_entity_poly.pdbx_strand_id
1 'polypeptide(L)'
;MRQFGRPSLYTTLISTDELIEPSAQFAVQVSMAAQLRKWGLKPAALLGHSSGEMAACYLAGIYDLTQALTLLYQRYYYLQRMLNKGGGLLIVAATVEQILPYLSALGAEPAVVIAGRNSISLLIVWACK
;
A
#
# COMPACT_ATOMS: atom_id res chain seq x y z
N MET A 1 -19.41 31.30 -8.86
CA MET A 1 -19.41 30.22 -9.86
C MET A 1 -17.97 29.75 -10.06
N ARG A 2 -17.54 28.65 -9.43
CA ARG A 2 -16.22 28.06 -9.68
C ARG A 2 -16.37 27.05 -10.83
N GLN A 3 -15.66 27.28 -11.93
CA GLN A 3 -15.60 26.35 -13.05
C GLN A 3 -14.92 25.05 -12.60
N PHE A 4 -15.67 23.95 -12.56
CA PHE A 4 -15.13 22.60 -12.49
C PHE A 4 -14.63 22.18 -13.88
N GLY A 5 -13.53 22.76 -14.33
CA GLY A 5 -12.76 22.14 -15.41
C GLY A 5 -12.19 20.83 -14.88
N ARG A 6 -12.49 19.69 -15.52
CA ARG A 6 -11.81 18.43 -15.18
C ARG A 6 -10.30 18.70 -15.22
N PRO A 7 -9.56 18.46 -14.13
CA PRO A 7 -8.11 18.62 -14.15
C PRO A 7 -7.54 17.81 -15.31
N SER A 8 -6.54 18.36 -15.99
CA SER A 8 -5.85 17.63 -17.05
C SER A 8 -5.30 16.31 -16.48
N LEU A 9 -5.18 15.26 -17.30
CA LEU A 9 -4.56 13.99 -16.88
C LEU A 9 -3.21 14.24 -16.19
N TYR A 10 -2.45 15.22 -16.68
CA TYR A 10 -1.17 15.64 -16.10
C TYR A 10 -1.34 16.23 -14.69
N THR A 11 -2.31 17.12 -14.49
CA THR A 11 -2.65 17.73 -13.19
C THR A 11 -3.15 16.69 -12.18
N THR A 12 -3.89 15.69 -12.63
CA THR A 12 -4.34 14.57 -11.80
C THR A 12 -3.17 13.65 -11.41
N LEU A 13 -2.23 13.41 -12.34
CA LEU A 13 -1.04 12.58 -12.11
C LEU A 13 -0.02 13.21 -11.15
N ILE A 14 0.14 14.54 -11.17
CA ILE A 14 1.00 15.28 -10.23
C ILE A 14 0.26 15.73 -8.97
N SER A 15 -1.04 15.44 -8.87
CA SER A 15 -1.83 15.81 -7.71
C SER A 15 -1.37 14.96 -6.52
N THR A 16 -1.15 15.58 -5.37
CA THR A 16 -0.83 14.90 -4.11
C THR A 16 -2.07 14.30 -3.47
N ASP A 17 -3.15 14.07 -4.23
CA ASP A 17 -4.31 13.36 -3.71
C ASP A 17 -3.89 11.92 -3.45
N GLU A 18 -3.71 11.62 -2.16
CA GLU A 18 -3.20 10.35 -1.66
C GLU A 18 -4.15 9.18 -1.97
N LEU A 19 -5.36 9.45 -2.50
CA LEU A 19 -6.27 8.44 -3.03
C LEU A 19 -6.01 8.10 -4.51
N ILE A 20 -5.28 8.95 -5.24
CA ILE A 20 -4.96 8.75 -6.67
C ILE A 20 -3.74 7.86 -6.84
N GLU A 21 -2.68 8.09 -6.07
CA GLU A 21 -1.44 7.31 -6.14
C GLU A 21 -1.66 5.79 -6.10
N PRO A 22 -2.48 5.23 -5.18
CA PRO A 22 -2.69 3.78 -5.11
C PRO A 22 -3.39 3.24 -6.35
N SER A 23 -4.35 3.99 -6.90
CA SER A 23 -5.09 3.60 -8.11
C SER A 23 -4.18 3.62 -9.34
N ALA A 24 -3.28 4.59 -9.43
CA ALA A 24 -2.26 4.65 -10.49
C ALA A 24 -1.27 3.48 -10.36
N GLN A 25 -0.80 3.19 -9.14
CA GLN A 25 0.06 2.04 -8.87
C GLN A 25 -0.61 0.71 -9.29
N PHE A 26 -1.88 0.51 -8.92
CA PHE A 26 -2.68 -0.65 -9.33
C PHE A 26 -2.76 -0.77 -10.85
N ALA A 27 -3.07 0.33 -11.56
CA ALA A 27 -3.17 0.34 -13.02
C ALA A 27 -1.84 -0.04 -13.69
N VAL A 28 -0.72 0.48 -13.19
CA VAL A 28 0.63 0.12 -13.70
C VAL A 28 0.91 -1.36 -13.48
N GLN A 29 0.68 -1.89 -12.27
CA GLN A 29 0.91 -3.30 -11.94
C GLN A 29 0.10 -4.24 -12.85
N VAL A 30 -1.20 -3.96 -13.03
CA VAL A 30 -2.08 -4.74 -13.89
C VAL A 30 -1.65 -4.67 -15.36
N SER A 31 -1.28 -3.48 -15.84
CA SER A 31 -0.84 -3.27 -17.23
C SER A 31 0.46 -4.01 -17.52
N MET A 32 1.43 -3.96 -16.59
CA MET A 32 2.67 -4.72 -16.69
C MET A 32 2.41 -6.22 -16.72
N ALA A 33 1.55 -6.73 -15.82
CA ALA A 33 1.20 -8.15 -15.82
C ALA A 33 0.51 -8.60 -17.12
N ALA A 34 -0.39 -7.76 -17.66
CA ALA A 34 -1.01 -8.01 -18.96
C ALA A 34 0.02 -8.05 -20.09
N GLN A 35 1.02 -7.17 -20.06
CA GLN A 35 2.09 -7.14 -21.06
C GLN A 35 2.98 -8.40 -20.98
N LEU A 36 3.35 -8.84 -19.77
CA LEU A 36 4.11 -10.07 -19.57
C LEU A 36 3.34 -11.29 -20.11
N ARG A 37 2.02 -11.36 -19.86
CA ARG A 37 1.15 -12.41 -20.41
C ARG A 37 1.11 -12.39 -21.94
N LYS A 38 1.07 -11.20 -22.57
CA LYS A 38 1.16 -11.06 -24.03
C LYS A 38 2.49 -11.57 -24.59
N TRP A 39 3.58 -11.48 -23.83
CA TRP A 39 4.88 -12.08 -24.18
C TRP A 39 4.97 -13.58 -23.89
N GLY A 40 3.86 -14.21 -23.47
CA GLY A 40 3.79 -15.65 -23.22
C GLY A 40 4.18 -16.08 -21.81
N LEU A 41 4.52 -15.14 -20.92
CA LEU A 41 4.85 -15.45 -19.53
C LEU A 41 3.58 -15.79 -18.75
N LYS A 42 3.59 -16.97 -18.11
CA LYS A 42 2.52 -17.43 -17.22
C LYS A 42 3.05 -17.48 -15.79
N PRO A 43 2.54 -16.65 -14.87
CA PRO A 43 2.98 -16.70 -13.48
C PRO A 43 2.55 -18.02 -12.84
N ALA A 44 3.47 -18.69 -12.15
CA ALA A 44 3.15 -19.86 -11.33
C ALA A 44 2.45 -19.47 -10.01
N ALA A 45 2.72 -18.26 -9.52
CA ALA A 45 2.09 -17.68 -8.34
C ALA A 45 2.04 -16.15 -8.46
N LEU A 46 1.14 -15.53 -7.69
CA LEU A 46 1.00 -14.08 -7.57
C LEU A 46 1.14 -13.71 -6.09
N LEU A 47 2.01 -12.75 -5.79
CA LEU A 47 2.19 -12.20 -4.45
C LEU A 47 2.21 -10.68 -4.55
N GLY A 48 1.54 -10.01 -3.62
CA GLY A 48 1.53 -8.56 -3.53
C GLY A 48 1.91 -8.11 -2.13
N HIS A 49 2.82 -7.14 -2.03
CA HIS A 49 3.16 -6.52 -0.76
C HIS A 49 2.25 -5.31 -0.52
N SER A 50 1.55 -5.29 0.62
CA SER A 50 0.69 -4.17 1.04
C SER A 50 -0.31 -3.76 -0.04
N SER A 51 -0.13 -2.64 -0.75
CA SER A 51 -1.04 -2.18 -1.80
C SER A 51 -1.01 -3.06 -3.05
N GLY A 52 0.11 -3.72 -3.32
CA GLY A 52 0.24 -4.65 -4.43
C GLY A 52 -0.64 -5.89 -4.31
N GLU A 53 -1.15 -6.19 -3.10
CA GLU A 53 -2.08 -7.30 -2.86
C GLU A 53 -3.38 -7.13 -3.66
N MET A 54 -3.86 -5.90 -3.84
CA MET A 54 -5.07 -5.64 -4.64
C MET A 54 -4.88 -6.03 -6.11
N ALA A 55 -3.72 -5.70 -6.69
CA ALA A 55 -3.39 -6.11 -8.05
C ALA A 55 -3.21 -7.63 -8.16
N ALA A 56 -2.55 -8.27 -7.18
CA ALA A 56 -2.38 -9.71 -7.14
C ALA A 56 -3.73 -10.45 -7.09
N CYS A 57 -4.64 -10.04 -6.21
CA CYS A 57 -5.97 -10.62 -6.08
C CYS A 57 -6.83 -10.42 -7.34
N TYR A 58 -6.78 -9.23 -7.95
CA TYR A 58 -7.44 -8.97 -9.23
C TYR A 58 -6.90 -9.87 -10.35
N LEU A 59 -5.57 -9.95 -10.50
CA LEU A 59 -4.92 -10.77 -11.53
C LEU A 59 -5.12 -12.27 -11.35
N ALA A 60 -5.33 -12.71 -10.11
CA ALA A 60 -5.70 -14.07 -9.73
C ALA A 60 -7.19 -14.39 -9.97
N GLY A 61 -8.02 -13.37 -10.26
CA GLY A 61 -9.47 -13.53 -10.45
C GLY A 61 -10.26 -13.65 -9.15
N ILE A 62 -9.67 -13.32 -8.00
CA ILE A 62 -10.36 -13.31 -6.70
C ILE A 62 -11.35 -12.15 -6.63
N TYR A 63 -10.94 -10.99 -7.17
CA TYR A 63 -11.77 -9.80 -7.29
C TYR A 63 -11.96 -9.43 -8.74
N ASP A 64 -13.16 -8.97 -9.09
CA ASP A 64 -13.36 -8.19 -10.30
C ASP A 64 -12.73 -6.78 -10.17
N LEU A 65 -12.69 -6.03 -11.27
CA LEU A 65 -12.06 -4.71 -11.30
C LEU A 65 -12.75 -3.73 -10.34
N THR A 66 -14.08 -3.77 -10.26
CA THR A 66 -14.87 -2.87 -9.41
C THR A 66 -14.61 -3.17 -7.94
N GLN A 67 -14.57 -4.44 -7.56
CA GLN A 67 -14.27 -4.91 -6.21
C GLN A 67 -12.85 -4.50 -5.80
N ALA A 68 -11.85 -4.75 -6.65
CA ALA A 68 -10.46 -4.41 -6.38
C ALA A 68 -10.27 -2.90 -6.17
N LEU A 69 -10.82 -2.07 -7.05
CA LEU A 69 -10.73 -0.60 -6.94
C LEU A 69 -11.53 -0.06 -5.75
N THR A 70 -12.68 -0.64 -5.44
CA THR A 70 -13.49 -0.25 -4.27
C THR A 70 -12.74 -0.54 -2.97
N LEU A 71 -12.18 -1.73 -2.82
CA LEU A 71 -11.40 -2.10 -1.64
C LEU A 71 -10.14 -1.25 -1.51
N LEU A 72 -9.44 -1.01 -2.62
CA LEU A 72 -8.28 -0.12 -2.66
C LEU A 72 -8.65 1.29 -2.20
N TYR A 73 -9.70 1.88 -2.77
CA TYR A 73 -10.17 3.21 -2.39
C TYR A 73 -10.54 3.28 -0.90
N GLN A 74 -11.38 2.35 -0.41
CA GLN A 74 -11.82 2.34 0.99
C GLN A 74 -10.64 2.19 1.94
N ARG A 75 -9.71 1.27 1.64
CA ARG A 75 -8.49 1.06 2.44
C ARG A 75 -7.71 2.36 2.59
N TYR A 76 -7.45 3.05 1.49
CA TYR A 76 -6.68 4.28 1.53
C TYR A 76 -7.45 5.44 2.14
N TYR A 77 -8.76 5.54 1.92
CA TYR A 77 -9.62 6.52 2.58
C TYR A 77 -9.55 6.45 4.11
N TYR A 78 -9.61 5.24 4.69
CA TYR A 78 -9.46 5.07 6.13
C TYR A 78 -8.01 5.23 6.62
N LEU A 79 -7.04 4.71 5.85
CA LEU A 79 -5.62 4.87 6.17
C LEU A 79 -5.26 6.36 6.30
N GLN A 80 -5.66 7.18 5.33
CA GLN A 80 -5.42 8.63 5.33
C GLN A 80 -5.94 9.32 6.60
N ARG A 81 -7.14 8.95 7.02
CA ARG A 81 -7.74 9.48 8.25
C ARG A 81 -6.99 9.06 9.50
N MET A 82 -6.37 7.89 9.50
CA MET A 82 -5.52 7.45 10.60
C MET A 82 -4.16 8.16 10.59
N LEU A 83 -3.53 8.31 9.42
CA LEU A 83 -2.26 9.04 9.27
C LEU A 83 -2.39 10.49 9.76
N ASN A 84 -3.51 11.15 9.47
CA ASN A 84 -3.79 12.52 9.91
C ASN A 84 -3.88 12.69 11.44
N LYS A 85 -3.98 11.61 12.22
CA LYS A 85 -3.93 11.67 13.69
C LYS A 85 -2.49 11.76 14.23
N GLY A 86 -1.49 11.57 13.37
CA GLY A 86 -0.08 11.53 13.73
C GLY A 86 0.44 10.11 13.90
N GLY A 87 1.74 10.00 14.18
CA GLY A 87 2.48 8.74 14.14
C GLY A 87 3.44 8.70 12.96
N GLY A 88 4.04 7.54 12.71
CA GLY A 88 4.98 7.40 11.61
C GLY A 88 5.49 5.98 11.39
N LEU A 89 6.11 5.79 10.22
CA LEU A 89 6.83 4.58 9.83
C LEU A 89 8.32 4.79 10.02
N LEU A 90 8.98 3.79 10.58
CA LEU A 90 10.44 3.70 10.64
C LEU A 90 10.90 2.40 9.99
N ILE A 91 11.89 2.51 9.11
CA ILE A 91 12.62 1.34 8.58
C ILE A 91 13.73 1.00 9.57
N VAL A 92 13.76 -0.23 10.06
CA VAL A 92 14.72 -0.68 11.06
C VAL A 92 15.52 -1.86 10.52
N ALA A 93 16.84 -1.70 10.47
CA ALA A 93 17.77 -2.77 10.13
C ALA A 93 17.98 -3.67 11.36
N ALA A 94 17.02 -4.55 11.62
CA ALA A 94 17.05 -5.51 12.71
C ALA A 94 16.21 -6.75 12.38
N THR A 95 16.46 -7.83 13.10
CA THR A 95 15.58 -9.00 13.17
C THR A 95 14.40 -8.73 14.11
N VAL A 96 13.36 -9.57 14.05
CA VAL A 96 12.20 -9.47 14.96
C VAL A 96 12.65 -9.69 16.40
N GLU A 97 13.52 -10.66 16.61
CA GLU A 97 14.05 -11.05 17.90
C GLU A 97 14.86 -9.91 18.56
N GLN A 98 15.59 -9.15 17.75
CA GLN A 98 16.33 -7.97 18.22
C GLN A 98 15.41 -6.82 18.64
N ILE A 99 14.26 -6.63 17.98
CA ILE A 99 13.39 -5.47 18.24
C ILE A 99 12.35 -5.73 19.34
N LEU A 100 11.93 -6.98 19.53
CA LEU A 100 10.90 -7.37 20.50
C LEU A 100 11.16 -6.88 21.94
N PRO A 101 12.39 -6.92 22.49
CA PRO A 101 12.66 -6.40 23.83
C PRO A 101 12.37 -4.90 23.95
N TYR A 102 12.69 -4.13 22.92
CA TYR A 102 12.45 -2.68 22.89
C TYR A 102 10.96 -2.37 22.78
N LEU A 103 10.23 -3.10 21.92
CA LEU A 103 8.78 -2.92 21.79
C LEU A 103 8.04 -3.25 23.09
N SER A 104 8.45 -4.32 23.77
CA SER A 104 7.84 -4.75 25.04
C SER A 104 8.08 -3.75 26.18
N ALA A 105 9.16 -2.96 26.11
CA ALA A 105 9.52 -1.99 27.14
C ALA A 105 8.80 -0.63 26.99
N LEU A 106 8.20 -0.33 25.84
CA LEU A 106 7.61 0.99 25.53
C LEU A 106 6.27 1.28 26.24
N GLY A 107 5.71 0.33 26.98
CA GLY A 107 4.42 0.50 27.65
C GLY A 107 3.23 0.49 26.67
N ALA A 108 2.07 0.96 27.11
CA ALA A 108 0.83 0.90 26.32
C ALA A 108 0.69 2.04 25.30
N GLU A 109 1.32 3.19 25.52
CA GLU A 109 1.24 4.37 24.63
C GLU A 109 2.57 5.12 24.55
N PRO A 110 3.04 5.52 23.35
CA PRO A 110 2.44 5.25 22.05
C PRO A 110 2.51 3.76 21.66
N ALA A 111 1.44 3.22 21.10
CA ALA A 111 1.44 1.87 20.56
C ALA A 111 2.41 1.76 19.36
N VAL A 112 3.53 1.04 19.55
CA VAL A 112 4.53 0.76 18.51
C VAL A 112 4.44 -0.71 18.09
N VAL A 113 4.29 -0.97 16.78
CA VAL A 113 4.08 -2.30 16.22
C VAL A 113 4.99 -2.57 15.02
N ILE A 114 5.32 -3.84 14.78
CA ILE A 114 5.95 -4.26 13.52
C ILE A 114 4.87 -4.23 12.44
N ALA A 115 4.98 -3.29 11.50
CA ALA A 115 4.03 -3.10 10.41
C ALA A 115 4.42 -3.90 9.14
N GLY A 116 5.68 -4.31 9.02
CA GLY A 116 6.13 -5.11 7.89
C GLY A 116 7.48 -5.77 8.15
N ARG A 117 7.68 -6.94 7.54
CA ARG A 117 8.97 -7.65 7.52
C ARG A 117 9.43 -7.73 6.07
N ASN A 118 10.34 -6.84 5.69
CA ASN A 118 10.85 -6.75 4.32
C ASN A 118 11.98 -7.74 4.06
N SER A 119 12.72 -8.16 5.09
CA SER A 119 13.71 -9.22 5.00
C SER A 119 13.94 -9.90 6.36
N ILE A 120 14.94 -10.79 6.45
CA ILE A 120 15.34 -11.42 7.72
C ILE A 120 15.80 -10.36 8.73
N SER A 121 16.42 -9.27 8.28
CA SER A 121 17.01 -8.22 9.11
C SER A 121 16.57 -6.80 8.70
N LEU A 122 15.40 -6.66 8.08
CA LEU A 122 14.83 -5.36 7.70
C LEU A 122 13.34 -5.35 8.01
N LEU A 123 12.94 -4.50 8.94
CA LEU A 123 11.58 -4.34 9.41
C LEU A 123 11.06 -2.94 9.09
N ILE A 124 9.75 -2.84 9.02
CA ILE A 124 9.01 -1.59 9.08
C ILE A 124 8.27 -1.59 10.40
N VAL A 125 8.47 -0.54 11.20
CA VAL A 125 7.78 -0.31 12.47
C VAL A 125 6.85 0.87 12.31
N TRP A 126 5.62 0.75 12.81
CA TRP A 126 4.65 1.84 12.91
C TRP A 126 4.49 2.27 14.36
N ALA A 127 4.46 3.57 14.61
CA ALA A 127 4.07 4.14 15.90
C ALA A 127 2.84 5.02 15.71
N CYS A 128 1.81 4.84 16.55
CA CYS A 128 0.70 5.80 16.66
C CYS A 128 1.14 6.99 17.52
N LYS A 129 0.46 8.14 17.38
CA LYS A 129 0.53 9.25 18.34
C LYS A 129 -0.70 9.24 19.23
#